data_AF-C6BQ53-F1
#
_entry.id   AF-C6BQ53-F1
#
_cell.length_a   1.000
_cell.length_b   1.000
_cell.length_c   1.000
_cell.angle_alpha   90.00
_cell.angle_beta   90.00
_cell.angle_gamma   90.00
#
_symmetry.space_group_name_H-M   'P 1'
#
loop_
_entity.id
_entity.type
_entity.pdbx_description
1 polymer ?
#
loop_
_entity_poly.entity_id
_entity_poly.type
_entity_poly.pdbx_seq_one_letter_code
_entity_poly.pdbx_strand_id
1 'polypeptide(L)'
;MTDKTWGSFIQWRAIALPFGQSKVAECLFALVVGAAICSISWREHAAPLLAALLPVVMVMCRSRVQAWFLALGYGLDIGLMGFGGAGTFFGGSWLLGLAAGCTYGLVFSATVAALYPNDTQSPKKKAVAILAWTVLWTYPPLGAFLAGSLVATWGFWFPGTKWLGLALGAGITTLLGAYAHTLYGRVAVGVALVAALVLSPLQEASHERSGDWVGVSTNWGVQTPETLPETLVKMRELIRDQAARGAKVVVFPESIIGTYDPSEDGVLEIMLKQAAEQNKVSVVFGANAMTDEGMANIAREYEYTPDGVHELQFQARQTVPIAEWNPLSRYHYPAHWFSSGVMPIGGRGALFLFCYEEFLPWEVLYSIGREKPDLIVAMSNLWWTKGTGEPVLQHRYTEGYAKLFGLPLVVATNR
;
A
#
# COMPACT_ATOMS: atom_id res chain seq x y z
N MET A 1 61.95 -42.63 25.33
CA MET A 1 60.81 -42.10 26.10
C MET A 1 60.55 -40.68 25.63
N THR A 2 59.80 -40.51 24.55
CA THR A 2 59.41 -39.20 24.02
C THR A 2 58.08 -39.39 23.32
N ASP A 3 57.01 -39.17 24.08
CA ASP A 3 55.65 -39.20 23.58
C ASP A 3 54.84 -38.16 24.34
N LYS A 4 53.87 -37.57 23.63
CA LYS A 4 52.94 -36.49 24.03
C LYS A 4 53.43 -35.07 23.74
N THR A 5 52.92 -34.51 22.64
CA THR A 5 52.23 -33.19 22.60
C THR A 5 51.86 -32.80 21.16
N TRP A 6 51.01 -33.59 20.48
CA TRP A 6 50.37 -33.14 19.22
C TRP A 6 48.92 -33.63 19.10
N GLY A 7 48.10 -33.28 20.08
CA GLY A 7 46.68 -33.57 20.05
C GLY A 7 45.87 -32.53 20.81
N SER A 8 45.60 -31.37 20.20
CA SER A 8 44.49 -30.51 20.67
C SER A 8 43.98 -29.43 19.71
N PHE A 9 44.49 -29.27 18.48
CA PHE A 9 43.91 -28.27 17.56
C PHE A 9 42.74 -28.79 16.72
N ILE A 10 42.56 -30.11 16.60
CA ILE A 10 41.48 -30.71 15.79
C ILE A 10 40.18 -30.90 16.63
N GLN A 11 40.28 -31.03 17.95
CA GLN A 11 39.12 -31.27 18.82
C GLN A 11 38.26 -30.03 19.11
N TRP A 12 38.79 -28.81 18.99
CA TRP A 12 38.00 -27.59 19.19
C TRP A 12 37.02 -27.30 18.04
N ARG A 13 37.24 -27.87 16.84
CA ARG A 13 36.29 -27.77 15.73
C ARG A 13 35.03 -28.62 15.91
N ALA A 14 35.03 -29.54 16.88
CA ALA A 14 33.89 -30.43 17.16
C ALA A 14 32.95 -29.91 18.28
N ILE A 15 33.32 -28.83 18.98
CA ILE A 15 32.52 -28.24 20.08
C ILE A 15 31.99 -26.83 19.71
N ALA A 16 32.22 -26.39 18.47
CA ALA A 16 31.52 -25.24 17.91
C ALA A 16 30.12 -25.68 17.45
N LEU A 17 29.14 -25.60 18.36
CA LEU A 17 27.72 -25.32 18.14
C LEU A 17 27.12 -25.82 16.79
N PRO A 18 26.22 -26.83 16.79
CA PRO A 18 25.51 -27.26 15.58
C PRO A 18 24.36 -26.28 15.23
N PHE A 19 24.63 -24.97 15.26
CA PHE A 19 23.69 -23.94 14.84
C PHE A 19 23.58 -23.84 13.30
N GLY A 20 24.48 -24.50 12.55
CA GLY A 20 24.51 -24.48 11.08
C GLY A 20 23.84 -25.64 10.35
N GLN A 21 23.27 -26.64 11.04
CA GLN A 21 22.64 -27.81 10.39
C GLN A 21 21.23 -28.15 10.90
N SER A 22 20.64 -27.35 11.79
CA SER A 22 19.27 -27.60 12.21
C SER A 22 18.29 -27.00 11.19
N LYS A 23 17.36 -27.80 10.68
CA LYS A 23 16.26 -27.32 9.83
C LYS A 23 15.49 -26.16 10.46
N VAL A 24 15.48 -26.10 11.79
CA VAL A 24 14.89 -25.03 12.60
C VAL A 24 15.66 -23.72 12.40
N ALA A 25 16.99 -23.72 12.47
CA ALA A 25 17.80 -22.52 12.25
C ALA A 25 17.62 -21.96 10.83
N GLU A 26 17.54 -22.82 9.81
CA GLU A 26 17.28 -22.39 8.42
C GLU A 26 15.90 -21.74 8.24
N CYS A 27 14.89 -22.20 8.98
CA CYS A 27 13.53 -21.62 8.95
C CYS A 27 13.47 -20.30 9.72
N LEU A 28 14.09 -20.22 10.90
CA LEU A 28 14.18 -18.99 11.68
C LEU A 28 14.95 -17.91 10.93
N PHE A 29 16.04 -18.29 10.25
CA PHE A 29 16.76 -17.38 9.37
C PHE A 29 15.88 -16.85 8.23
N ALA A 30 15.09 -17.72 7.59
CA ALA A 30 14.16 -17.30 6.55
C ALA A 30 13.12 -16.28 7.08
N LEU A 31 12.60 -16.47 8.29
CA LEU A 31 11.71 -15.50 8.93
C LEU A 31 12.39 -14.14 9.12
N VAL A 32 13.62 -14.11 9.63
CA VAL A 32 14.37 -12.87 9.80
C VAL A 32 14.64 -12.19 8.45
N VAL A 33 14.97 -12.96 7.41
CA VAL A 33 15.15 -12.41 6.05
C VAL A 33 13.85 -11.81 5.52
N GLY A 34 12.71 -12.45 5.73
CA GLY A 34 11.41 -11.94 5.31
C GLY A 34 11.05 -10.61 5.97
N ALA A 35 11.23 -10.54 7.30
CA ALA A 35 11.03 -9.31 8.07
C ALA A 35 12.02 -8.22 7.64
N ALA A 36 13.29 -8.56 7.39
CA ALA A 36 14.30 -7.61 6.93
C ALA A 36 13.96 -7.04 5.54
N ILE A 37 13.51 -7.87 4.60
CA ILE A 37 13.06 -7.41 3.28
C ILE A 37 11.92 -6.40 3.45
N CYS A 38 10.91 -6.71 4.26
CA CYS A 38 9.78 -5.81 4.51
C CYS A 38 10.24 -4.48 5.11
N SER A 39 10.97 -4.54 6.23
CA SER A 39 11.42 -3.36 6.97
C SER A 39 12.32 -2.45 6.13
N ILE A 40 13.23 -3.02 5.34
CA ILE A 40 14.11 -2.24 4.46
C ILE A 40 13.30 -1.66 3.29
N SER A 41 12.28 -2.36 2.79
CA SER A 41 11.54 -1.94 1.59
C SER A 41 10.50 -0.85 1.83
N TRP A 42 9.99 -0.71 3.05
CA TRP A 42 8.78 0.09 3.28
C TRP A 42 8.87 1.14 4.40
N ARG A 43 9.98 1.21 5.15
CA ARG A 43 10.19 2.25 6.19
C ARG A 43 10.70 3.56 5.59
N GLU A 44 10.86 4.60 6.39
CA GLU A 44 11.47 5.86 5.93
C GLU A 44 12.87 5.62 5.32
N HIS A 45 13.19 6.31 4.21
CA HIS A 45 14.37 6.06 3.39
C HIS A 45 14.48 4.62 2.83
N ALA A 46 13.32 4.01 2.57
CA ALA A 46 13.14 2.65 2.10
C ALA A 46 13.81 2.30 0.76
N ALA A 47 13.97 1.00 0.56
CA ALA A 47 14.28 0.37 -0.71
C ALA A 47 13.09 -0.37 -1.35
N PRO A 48 12.08 0.31 -1.93
CA PRO A 48 10.89 -0.37 -2.48
C PRO A 48 11.23 -1.33 -3.63
N LEU A 49 12.38 -1.14 -4.30
CA LEU A 49 12.91 -2.07 -5.30
C LEU A 49 13.22 -3.46 -4.72
N LEU A 50 13.53 -3.55 -3.43
CA LEU A 50 13.89 -4.80 -2.75
C LEU A 50 12.66 -5.70 -2.56
N ALA A 51 11.48 -5.14 -2.28
CA ALA A 51 10.25 -5.90 -2.14
C ALA A 51 9.89 -6.65 -3.44
N ALA A 52 10.24 -6.10 -4.61
CA ALA A 52 10.05 -6.77 -5.90
C ALA A 52 10.80 -8.12 -6.02
N LEU A 53 11.85 -8.31 -5.22
CA LEU A 53 12.68 -9.52 -5.21
C LEU A 53 12.18 -10.58 -4.22
N LEU A 54 11.19 -10.27 -3.36
CA LEU A 54 10.59 -11.24 -2.44
C LEU A 54 10.14 -12.54 -3.14
N PRO A 55 9.48 -12.52 -4.33
CA PRO A 55 9.09 -13.73 -5.05
C PRO A 55 10.30 -14.60 -5.42
N VAL A 56 11.41 -13.97 -5.78
CA VAL A 56 12.66 -14.66 -6.13
C VAL A 56 13.21 -15.40 -4.91
N VAL A 57 13.24 -14.73 -3.75
CA VAL A 57 13.70 -15.32 -2.49
C VAL A 57 12.76 -16.47 -2.05
N MET A 58 11.45 -16.33 -2.23
CA MET A 58 10.48 -17.40 -1.98
C MET A 58 10.76 -18.64 -2.84
N VAL A 59 11.08 -18.49 -4.12
CA VAL A 59 11.44 -19.61 -5.01
C VAL A 59 12.73 -20.30 -4.59
N MET A 60 13.68 -19.56 -4.01
CA MET A 60 14.95 -20.08 -3.52
C MET A 60 14.80 -20.94 -2.24
N CYS A 61 13.65 -20.89 -1.56
CA CYS A 61 13.40 -21.73 -0.39
C CYS A 61 13.48 -23.23 -0.72
N ARG A 62 14.17 -23.97 0.14
CA ARG A 62 14.40 -25.41 -0.01
C ARG A 62 13.17 -26.25 0.31
N SER A 63 12.26 -25.74 1.14
CA SER A 63 11.05 -26.44 1.57
C SER A 63 9.84 -25.51 1.67
N ARG A 64 8.62 -26.08 1.65
CA ARG A 64 7.37 -25.35 1.91
C ARG A 64 7.40 -24.66 3.26
N VAL A 65 7.93 -25.32 4.30
CA VAL A 65 8.01 -24.75 5.65
C VAL A 65 8.93 -23.53 5.66
N GLN A 66 10.08 -23.58 4.98
CA GLN A 66 10.97 -22.44 4.88
C GLN A 66 10.31 -21.25 4.15
N ALA A 67 9.59 -21.51 3.06
CA ALA A 67 8.83 -20.48 2.35
C ALA A 67 7.72 -19.87 3.21
N TRP A 68 7.05 -20.70 4.03
CA TRP A 68 6.06 -20.24 5.01
C TRP A 68 6.69 -19.32 6.06
N PHE A 69 7.84 -19.68 6.64
CA PHE A 69 8.55 -18.83 7.61
C PHE A 69 9.03 -17.51 6.99
N LEU A 70 9.55 -17.53 5.76
CA LEU A 70 9.91 -16.31 5.02
C LEU A 70 8.68 -15.40 4.84
N ALA A 71 7.58 -15.97 4.36
CA ALA A 71 6.32 -15.25 4.17
C ALA A 71 5.73 -14.77 5.51
N LEU A 72 5.89 -15.52 6.60
CA LEU A 72 5.46 -15.13 7.93
C LEU A 72 6.26 -13.93 8.43
N GLY A 73 7.58 -13.92 8.25
CA GLY A 73 8.41 -12.78 8.62
C GLY A 73 8.01 -11.51 7.88
N TYR A 74 7.83 -11.60 6.56
CA TYR A 74 7.36 -10.46 5.75
C TYR A 74 5.94 -10.02 6.13
N GLY A 75 5.01 -10.98 6.24
CA GLY A 75 3.61 -10.75 6.56
C GLY A 75 3.37 -10.21 7.96
N LEU A 76 4.14 -10.64 8.95
CA LEU A 76 4.07 -10.08 10.31
C LEU A 76 4.58 -8.64 10.33
N ASP A 77 5.71 -8.35 9.69
CA ASP A 77 6.27 -7.00 9.71
C ASP A 77 5.33 -6.00 8.99
N ILE A 78 4.83 -6.35 7.80
CA ILE A 78 3.86 -5.49 7.09
C ILE A 78 2.54 -5.38 7.86
N GLY A 79 2.06 -6.47 8.47
CA GLY A 79 0.87 -6.48 9.30
C GLY A 79 1.02 -5.62 10.55
N LEU A 80 2.18 -5.61 11.20
CA LEU A 80 2.46 -4.74 12.35
C LEU A 80 2.69 -3.29 11.95
N MET A 81 3.27 -3.04 10.78
CA MET A 81 3.42 -1.70 10.23
C MET A 81 2.05 -1.07 9.92
N GLY A 82 1.15 -1.82 9.28
CA GLY A 82 -0.18 -1.33 8.85
C GLY A 82 -1.33 -1.55 9.84
N PHE A 83 -1.23 -2.47 10.80
CA PHE A 83 -2.29 -2.67 11.81
C PHE A 83 -1.81 -2.44 13.23
N GLY A 84 -0.54 -2.08 13.44
CA GLY A 84 -0.04 -1.68 14.76
C GLY A 84 -0.80 -0.48 15.34
N GLY A 85 -1.26 0.43 14.48
CA GLY A 85 -2.13 1.57 14.84
C GLY A 85 -3.61 1.21 14.98
N ALA A 86 -4.03 0.03 14.50
CA ALA A 86 -5.43 -0.38 14.50
C ALA A 86 -6.00 -0.52 15.92
N GLY A 87 -5.15 -0.68 16.95
CA GLY A 87 -5.57 -0.59 18.34
C GLY A 87 -6.27 0.74 18.66
N THR A 88 -5.77 1.86 18.11
CA THR A 88 -6.39 3.19 18.23
C THR A 88 -7.73 3.25 17.50
N PHE A 89 -7.82 2.59 16.34
CA PHE A 89 -9.05 2.51 15.53
C PHE A 89 -10.15 1.66 16.20
N PHE A 90 -9.79 0.51 16.79
CA PHE A 90 -10.72 -0.45 17.42
C PHE A 90 -10.99 -0.18 18.92
N GLY A 91 -10.89 1.07 19.38
CA GLY A 91 -11.26 1.44 20.76
C GLY A 91 -10.12 1.44 21.78
N GLY A 92 -8.88 1.71 21.35
CA GLY A 92 -7.73 2.00 22.21
C GLY A 92 -6.93 0.81 22.73
N SER A 93 -7.21 -0.42 22.28
CA SER A 93 -6.49 -1.62 22.75
C SER A 93 -5.33 -1.98 21.84
N TRP A 94 -4.10 -1.76 22.30
CA TRP A 94 -2.88 -2.17 21.59
C TRP A 94 -2.84 -3.68 21.29
N LEU A 95 -3.50 -4.50 22.12
CA LEU A 95 -3.63 -5.95 21.92
C LEU A 95 -4.45 -6.28 20.67
N LEU A 96 -5.47 -5.49 20.35
CA LEU A 96 -6.28 -5.68 19.14
C LEU A 96 -5.47 -5.36 17.89
N GLY A 97 -4.67 -4.29 17.91
CA GLY A 97 -3.74 -3.96 16.82
C GLY A 97 -2.70 -5.06 16.60
N LEU A 98 -2.09 -5.55 17.68
CA LEU A 98 -1.16 -6.69 17.62
C LEU A 98 -1.82 -7.96 17.08
N ALA A 99 -3.03 -8.28 17.54
CA ALA A 99 -3.78 -9.44 17.08
C ALA A 99 -4.16 -9.34 15.59
N ALA A 100 -4.57 -8.15 15.13
CA ALA A 100 -4.87 -7.89 13.72
C ALA A 100 -3.62 -8.06 12.84
N GLY A 101 -2.50 -7.43 13.21
CA GLY A 101 -1.23 -7.57 12.47
C GLY A 101 -0.72 -9.01 12.43
N CYS A 102 -0.78 -9.73 13.56
CA CYS A 102 -0.42 -11.15 13.62
C CYS A 102 -1.33 -12.03 12.76
N THR A 103 -2.64 -11.78 12.81
CA THR A 103 -3.63 -12.52 12.00
C THR A 103 -3.35 -12.31 10.52
N TYR A 104 -3.10 -11.08 10.12
CA TYR A 104 -2.72 -10.76 8.74
C TYR A 104 -1.46 -11.54 8.32
N GLY A 105 -0.40 -11.54 9.14
CA GLY A 105 0.84 -12.27 8.80
C GLY A 105 0.66 -13.79 8.71
N LEU A 106 -0.21 -14.35 9.55
CA LEU A 106 -0.59 -15.77 9.48
C LEU A 106 -1.37 -16.09 8.21
N VAL A 107 -2.33 -15.26 7.81
CA VAL A 107 -3.08 -15.45 6.56
C VAL A 107 -2.16 -15.31 5.35
N PHE A 108 -1.32 -14.27 5.31
CA PHE A 108 -0.30 -14.06 4.28
C PHE A 108 0.55 -15.33 4.08
N SER A 109 1.17 -15.79 5.16
CA SER A 109 2.06 -16.95 5.12
C SER A 109 1.33 -18.25 4.74
N ALA A 110 0.11 -18.46 5.25
CA ALA A 110 -0.71 -19.62 4.92
C ALA A 110 -1.03 -19.70 3.42
N THR A 111 -1.36 -18.58 2.77
CA THR A 111 -1.63 -18.57 1.31
C THR A 111 -0.40 -18.93 0.48
N VAL A 112 0.80 -18.49 0.90
CA VAL A 112 2.06 -18.89 0.25
C VAL A 112 2.27 -20.39 0.40
N ALA A 113 2.11 -20.94 1.62
CA ALA A 113 2.29 -22.36 1.87
C ALA A 113 1.29 -23.25 1.10
N ALA A 114 0.04 -22.80 0.96
CA ALA A 114 -1.01 -23.51 0.25
C ALA A 114 -0.71 -23.67 -1.25
N LEU A 115 -0.17 -22.63 -1.89
CA LEU A 115 0.17 -22.64 -3.32
C LEU A 115 1.57 -23.21 -3.59
N TYR A 116 2.47 -23.24 -2.60
CA TYR A 116 3.82 -23.77 -2.76
C TYR A 116 3.79 -25.27 -3.10
N PRO A 117 4.53 -25.72 -4.13
CA PRO A 117 4.45 -27.11 -4.60
C PRO A 117 4.99 -28.12 -3.57
N ASN A 118 4.38 -29.31 -3.52
CA ASN A 118 4.89 -30.44 -2.73
C ASN A 118 6.28 -30.88 -3.21
N ASP A 119 6.44 -30.94 -4.54
CA ASP A 119 7.72 -31.21 -5.19
C ASP A 119 8.56 -29.92 -5.23
N THR A 120 9.50 -29.84 -4.29
CA THR A 120 10.39 -28.68 -4.12
C THR A 120 11.71 -28.84 -4.90
N GLN A 121 11.86 -29.89 -5.72
CA GLN A 121 13.07 -30.11 -6.50
C GLN A 121 13.09 -29.32 -7.81
N SER A 122 11.94 -28.84 -8.29
CA SER A 122 11.84 -28.05 -9.52
C SER A 122 11.70 -26.55 -9.24
N PRO A 123 12.76 -25.74 -9.48
CA PRO A 123 12.69 -24.28 -9.35
C PRO A 123 11.64 -23.65 -10.27
N LYS A 124 11.42 -24.22 -11.47
CA LYS A 124 10.43 -23.75 -12.43
C LYS A 124 8.99 -23.90 -11.89
N LYS A 125 8.67 -25.05 -11.28
CA LYS A 125 7.33 -25.25 -10.65
C LYS A 125 7.10 -24.27 -9.51
N LYS A 126 8.11 -24.01 -8.68
CA LYS A 126 8.04 -23.00 -7.62
C LYS A 126 7.81 -21.60 -8.19
N ALA A 127 8.56 -21.21 -9.21
CA ALA A 127 8.41 -19.91 -9.86
C ALA A 127 7.00 -19.70 -10.41
N VAL A 128 6.43 -20.70 -11.07
CA VAL A 128 5.03 -20.66 -11.55
C VAL A 128 4.04 -20.57 -10.38
N ALA A 129 4.25 -21.31 -9.30
CA ALA A 129 3.38 -21.25 -8.12
C ALA A 129 3.40 -19.89 -7.43
N ILE A 130 4.58 -19.26 -7.30
CA ILE A 130 4.74 -17.92 -6.72
C ILE A 130 4.16 -16.84 -7.65
N LEU A 131 4.30 -17.00 -8.97
CA LEU A 131 3.62 -16.13 -9.94
C LEU A 131 2.10 -16.25 -9.80
N ALA A 132 1.57 -17.47 -9.73
CA ALA A 132 0.14 -17.71 -9.52
C ALA A 132 -0.35 -17.11 -8.19
N TRP A 133 0.44 -17.25 -7.12
CA TRP A 133 0.18 -16.59 -5.84
C TRP A 133 0.10 -15.07 -6.00
N THR A 134 1.05 -14.44 -6.69
CA THR A 134 1.07 -12.98 -6.94
C THR A 134 -0.18 -12.51 -7.72
N VAL A 135 -0.61 -13.28 -8.72
CA VAL A 135 -1.81 -12.97 -9.52
C VAL A 135 -3.08 -13.13 -8.69
N LEU A 136 -3.22 -14.22 -7.92
CA LEU A 136 -4.37 -14.44 -7.04
C LEU A 136 -4.47 -13.37 -5.95
N TRP A 137 -3.33 -12.91 -5.43
CA TRP A 137 -3.24 -11.80 -4.49
C TRP A 137 -3.57 -10.43 -5.07
N THR A 138 -3.60 -10.33 -6.40
CA THR A 138 -4.00 -9.10 -7.06
C THR A 138 -5.52 -9.02 -7.18
N TYR A 139 -6.20 -10.14 -7.43
CA TYR A 139 -7.62 -10.18 -7.80
C TYR A 139 -8.55 -10.35 -6.58
N PRO A 140 -9.68 -9.61 -6.48
CA PRO A 140 -10.67 -9.78 -5.43
C PRO A 140 -11.46 -11.10 -5.58
N PRO A 141 -11.96 -11.71 -4.49
CA PRO A 141 -11.98 -11.20 -3.13
C PRO A 141 -10.66 -11.37 -2.37
N LEU A 142 -9.75 -12.23 -2.82
CA LEU A 142 -8.52 -12.54 -2.09
C LEU A 142 -7.61 -11.31 -1.91
N GLY A 143 -7.40 -10.54 -2.98
CA GLY A 143 -6.63 -9.30 -2.91
C GLY A 143 -7.27 -8.20 -2.07
N ALA A 144 -8.61 -8.18 -1.96
CA ALA A 144 -9.33 -7.17 -1.17
C ALA A 144 -9.06 -7.32 0.34
N PHE A 145 -8.93 -8.55 0.83
CA PHE A 145 -8.64 -8.81 2.25
C PHE A 145 -7.18 -8.56 2.65
N LEU A 146 -6.28 -8.45 1.67
CA LEU A 146 -4.86 -8.58 1.89
C LEU A 146 -4.11 -7.46 1.17
N ALA A 147 -3.94 -6.32 1.87
CA ALA A 147 -2.97 -5.29 1.53
C ALA A 147 -1.56 -5.91 1.35
N GLY A 148 -0.62 -5.26 0.67
CA GLY A 148 0.76 -5.76 0.62
C GLY A 148 1.20 -6.44 -0.68
N SER A 149 0.43 -6.31 -1.76
CA SER A 149 0.80 -6.84 -3.08
C SER A 149 2.16 -6.35 -3.58
N LEU A 150 2.86 -7.19 -4.34
CA LEU A 150 4.16 -6.84 -4.90
C LEU A 150 4.05 -6.13 -6.26
N VAL A 151 2.84 -6.02 -6.81
CA VAL A 151 2.61 -5.45 -8.14
C VAL A 151 3.06 -3.99 -8.22
N ALA A 152 2.79 -3.19 -7.18
CA ALA A 152 3.24 -1.80 -7.09
C ALA A 152 4.76 -1.67 -7.24
N THR A 153 5.53 -2.63 -6.70
CA THR A 153 6.99 -2.58 -6.68
C THR A 153 7.61 -2.61 -8.08
N TRP A 154 6.91 -3.18 -9.07
CA TRP A 154 7.40 -3.24 -10.45
C TRP A 154 7.43 -1.88 -11.14
N GLY A 155 6.63 -0.91 -10.68
CA GLY A 155 6.71 0.45 -11.20
C GLY A 155 8.01 1.17 -10.89
N PHE A 156 8.67 0.78 -9.79
CA PHE A 156 10.00 1.30 -9.44
C PHE A 156 11.10 0.75 -10.37
N TRP A 157 10.96 -0.48 -10.86
CA TRP A 157 11.90 -1.09 -11.80
C TRP A 157 11.65 -0.71 -13.25
N PHE A 158 10.38 -0.52 -13.65
CA PHE A 158 9.97 -0.29 -15.04
C PHE A 158 9.09 0.97 -15.17
N PRO A 159 9.58 2.16 -14.77
CA PRO A 159 8.77 3.38 -14.81
C PRO A 159 8.36 3.75 -16.24
N GLY A 160 7.11 4.18 -16.42
CA GLY A 160 6.54 4.66 -17.69
C GLY A 160 6.25 3.58 -18.73
N THR A 161 6.53 2.31 -18.42
CA THR A 161 6.35 1.19 -19.36
C THR A 161 4.93 0.61 -19.37
N LYS A 162 4.06 1.08 -18.47
CA LYS A 162 2.64 0.73 -18.39
C LYS A 162 2.45 -0.79 -18.28
N TRP A 163 1.54 -1.36 -19.06
CA TRP A 163 1.26 -2.80 -19.12
C TRP A 163 2.48 -3.66 -19.45
N LEU A 164 3.44 -3.14 -20.23
CA LEU A 164 4.68 -3.86 -20.52
C LEU A 164 5.51 -4.03 -19.24
N GLY A 165 5.53 -3.04 -18.35
CA GLY A 165 6.22 -3.12 -17.06
C GLY A 165 5.68 -4.20 -16.14
N LEU A 166 4.37 -4.43 -16.16
CA LEU A 166 3.75 -5.56 -15.43
C LEU A 166 4.22 -6.90 -15.98
N ALA A 167 4.21 -7.05 -17.31
CA ALA A 167 4.67 -8.27 -17.96
C ALA A 167 6.17 -8.50 -17.73
N LEU A 168 6.99 -7.44 -17.76
CA LEU A 168 8.42 -7.49 -17.47
C LEU A 168 8.68 -7.82 -16.00
N GLY A 169 7.99 -7.18 -15.06
CA GLY A 169 8.10 -7.46 -13.62
C GLY A 169 7.75 -8.91 -13.29
N ALA A 170 6.59 -9.38 -13.75
CA ALA A 170 6.18 -10.77 -13.59
C ALA A 170 7.15 -11.74 -14.27
N GLY A 171 7.56 -11.47 -15.51
CA GLY A 171 8.46 -12.31 -16.29
C GLY A 171 9.86 -12.40 -15.69
N ILE A 172 10.48 -11.26 -15.38
CA ILE A 172 11.85 -11.19 -14.85
C ILE A 172 11.92 -11.81 -13.45
N THR A 173 10.99 -11.51 -12.55
CA THR A 173 10.97 -12.13 -11.21
C THR A 173 10.78 -13.65 -11.28
N THR A 174 9.89 -14.13 -12.16
CA THR A 174 9.68 -15.56 -12.42
C THR A 174 10.93 -16.21 -12.99
N LEU A 175 11.58 -15.59 -13.99
CA LEU A 175 12.78 -16.11 -14.62
C LEU A 175 13.98 -16.12 -13.64
N LEU A 176 14.20 -15.03 -12.91
CA LEU A 176 15.24 -14.94 -11.88
C LEU A 176 15.05 -16.04 -10.84
N GLY A 177 13.83 -16.23 -10.33
CA GLY A 177 13.53 -17.31 -9.39
C GLY A 177 13.79 -18.70 -10.00
N ALA A 178 13.31 -18.95 -11.21
CA ALA A 178 13.47 -20.24 -11.89
C ALA A 178 14.94 -20.61 -12.11
N TYR A 179 15.82 -19.63 -12.37
CA TYR A 179 17.24 -19.86 -12.64
C TYR A 179 18.19 -19.54 -11.49
N ALA A 180 17.69 -19.08 -10.34
CA ALA A 180 18.49 -18.71 -9.15
C ALA A 180 19.39 -19.84 -8.60
N HIS A 181 19.14 -21.10 -8.98
CA HIS A 181 19.96 -22.23 -8.59
C HIS A 181 21.30 -22.31 -9.36
N THR A 182 21.34 -21.75 -10.58
CA THR A 182 22.52 -21.73 -11.47
C THR A 182 23.53 -20.66 -11.05
N LEU A 183 24.79 -20.78 -11.48
CA LEU A 183 25.83 -19.77 -11.17
C LEU A 183 25.44 -18.37 -11.69
N TYR A 184 25.08 -18.27 -12.97
CA TYR A 184 24.65 -17.01 -13.58
C TYR A 184 23.39 -16.44 -12.93
N GLY A 185 22.42 -17.29 -12.56
CA GLY A 185 21.23 -16.87 -11.84
C GLY A 185 21.54 -16.27 -10.47
N ARG A 186 22.45 -16.87 -9.69
CA ARG A 186 22.89 -16.31 -8.39
C ARG A 186 23.57 -14.96 -8.55
N VAL A 187 24.41 -14.82 -9.57
CA VAL A 187 25.06 -13.54 -9.89
C VAL A 187 23.99 -12.49 -10.26
N ALA A 188 23.03 -12.85 -11.11
CA ALA A 188 21.94 -11.94 -11.50
C ALA A 188 21.09 -11.50 -10.30
N VAL A 189 20.74 -12.41 -9.39
CA VAL A 189 20.03 -12.08 -8.15
C VAL A 189 20.87 -11.16 -7.26
N GLY A 190 22.17 -11.45 -7.12
CA GLY A 190 23.09 -10.59 -6.36
C GLY A 190 23.19 -9.18 -6.94
N VAL A 191 23.30 -9.04 -8.26
CA VAL A 191 23.30 -7.74 -8.95
C VAL A 191 21.98 -7.01 -8.75
N ALA A 192 20.85 -7.71 -8.86
CA ALA A 192 19.53 -7.12 -8.64
C ALA A 192 19.35 -6.61 -7.20
N LEU A 193 19.86 -7.36 -6.21
CA LEU A 193 19.85 -6.94 -4.79
C LEU A 193 20.70 -5.69 -4.57
N VAL A 194 21.93 -5.66 -5.09
CA VAL A 194 22.81 -4.49 -4.97
C VAL A 194 22.19 -3.28 -5.67
N ALA A 195 21.67 -3.46 -6.88
CA ALA A 195 21.00 -2.40 -7.63
C ALA A 195 19.76 -1.88 -6.88
N ALA A 196 18.93 -2.76 -6.29
CA ALA A 196 17.80 -2.36 -5.47
C ALA A 196 18.23 -1.43 -4.32
N LEU A 197 19.26 -1.82 -3.57
CA LEU A 197 19.74 -1.05 -2.43
C LEU A 197 20.39 0.29 -2.83
N VAL A 198 21.11 0.32 -3.96
CA VAL A 198 21.82 1.52 -4.43
C VAL A 198 20.89 2.53 -5.12
N LEU A 199 19.91 2.04 -5.90
CA LEU A 199 19.04 2.91 -6.71
C LEU A 199 17.82 3.41 -5.94
N SER A 200 17.40 2.72 -4.89
CA SER A 200 16.19 3.09 -4.16
C SER A 200 16.21 4.49 -3.52
N PRO A 201 17.32 4.99 -2.94
CA PRO A 201 17.36 6.37 -2.44
C PRO A 201 17.07 7.42 -3.52
N LEU A 202 17.31 7.11 -4.80
CA LEU A 202 17.02 8.01 -5.93
C LEU A 202 15.53 8.09 -6.28
N GLN A 203 14.69 7.31 -5.60
CA GLN A 203 13.27 7.18 -5.91
C GLN A 203 12.38 8.04 -5.02
N GLU A 204 12.95 8.79 -4.08
CA GLU A 204 12.20 9.67 -3.20
C GLU A 204 11.64 10.87 -3.99
N ALA A 205 10.31 11.05 -3.94
CA ALA A 205 9.62 12.12 -4.61
C ALA A 205 8.58 12.73 -3.67
N SER A 206 8.40 14.06 -3.75
CA SER A 206 7.27 14.75 -3.12
C SER A 206 6.04 14.66 -4.01
N HIS A 207 4.89 14.42 -3.39
CA HIS A 207 3.61 14.23 -4.09
C HIS A 207 2.54 15.23 -3.64
N GLU A 208 2.95 16.32 -2.98
CA GLU A 208 2.01 17.37 -2.51
C GLU A 208 1.43 18.18 -3.67
N ARG A 209 2.14 18.30 -4.79
CA ARG A 209 1.71 19.12 -5.92
C ARG A 209 2.07 18.48 -7.25
N SER A 210 1.12 18.50 -8.18
CA SER A 210 1.32 18.09 -9.57
C SER A 210 0.70 19.13 -10.51
N GLY A 211 1.51 20.06 -10.99
CA GLY A 211 1.04 21.16 -11.84
C GLY A 211 0.11 22.11 -11.07
N ASP A 212 -1.12 22.24 -11.53
CA ASP A 212 -2.18 23.04 -10.92
C ASP A 212 -3.01 22.29 -9.86
N TRP A 213 -2.67 21.04 -9.57
CA TRP A 213 -3.27 20.26 -8.50
C TRP A 213 -2.42 20.27 -7.24
N VAL A 214 -3.08 20.42 -6.09
CA VAL A 214 -2.44 20.34 -4.77
C VAL A 214 -3.20 19.39 -3.85
N GLY A 215 -2.47 18.48 -3.21
CA GLY A 215 -2.96 17.64 -2.13
C GLY A 215 -2.59 18.29 -0.79
N VAL A 216 -3.60 18.50 0.06
CA VAL A 216 -3.43 19.12 1.36
C VAL A 216 -3.19 18.02 2.38
N SER A 217 -2.02 18.03 3.02
CA SER A 217 -1.77 17.20 4.19
C SER A 217 -2.07 17.98 5.48
N THR A 218 -2.85 17.38 6.37
CA THR A 218 -3.30 17.98 7.64
C THR A 218 -2.86 17.14 8.83
N ASN A 219 -2.96 17.71 10.04
CA ASN A 219 -2.75 16.98 11.30
C ASN A 219 -3.92 17.29 12.24
N TRP A 220 -5.15 17.15 11.75
CA TRP A 220 -6.36 17.62 12.44
C TRP A 220 -7.02 16.53 13.28
N GLY A 221 -6.54 15.28 13.19
CA GLY A 221 -7.09 14.17 13.96
C GLY A 221 -8.51 13.78 13.51
N VAL A 222 -9.22 13.08 14.41
CA VAL A 222 -10.63 12.72 14.22
C VAL A 222 -11.48 13.97 14.13
N GLN A 223 -12.42 13.97 13.19
CA GLN A 223 -13.43 15.00 13.10
C GLN A 223 -14.74 14.50 13.69
N THR A 224 -15.29 15.30 14.59
CA THR A 224 -16.60 15.07 15.21
C THR A 224 -17.51 16.26 14.90
N PRO A 225 -18.83 16.15 15.12
CA PRO A 225 -19.75 17.27 14.89
C PRO A 225 -19.33 18.55 15.64
N GLU A 226 -18.66 18.43 16.79
CA GLU A 226 -18.17 19.57 17.56
C GLU A 226 -16.95 20.27 16.92
N THR A 227 -16.08 19.53 16.23
CA THR A 227 -14.87 20.10 15.60
C THR A 227 -15.12 20.59 14.17
N LEU A 228 -16.20 20.14 13.54
CA LEU A 228 -16.54 20.46 12.15
C LEU A 228 -16.51 21.97 11.84
N PRO A 229 -17.11 22.88 12.65
CA PRO A 229 -17.08 24.31 12.34
C PRO A 229 -15.67 24.89 12.22
N GLU A 230 -14.76 24.51 13.13
CA GLU A 230 -13.36 24.95 13.10
C GLU A 230 -12.63 24.38 11.87
N THR A 231 -12.90 23.12 11.54
CA THR A 231 -12.34 22.45 10.37
C THR A 231 -12.76 23.10 9.07
N LEU A 232 -14.03 23.50 8.93
CA LEU A 232 -14.50 24.22 7.75
C LEU A 232 -13.86 25.60 7.59
N VAL A 233 -13.59 26.32 8.69
CA VAL A 233 -12.84 27.58 8.65
C VAL A 233 -11.41 27.34 8.15
N LYS A 234 -10.71 26.33 8.68
CA LYS A 234 -9.35 25.97 8.24
C LYS A 234 -9.32 25.56 6.77
N MET A 235 -10.29 24.76 6.32
CA MET A 235 -10.40 24.37 4.91
C MET A 235 -10.59 25.59 4.01
N ARG A 236 -11.49 26.51 4.36
CA ARG A 236 -11.71 27.75 3.60
C ARG A 236 -10.46 28.60 3.47
N GLU A 237 -9.70 28.74 4.56
CA GLU A 237 -8.42 29.46 4.54
C GLU A 237 -7.39 28.78 3.64
N LEU A 238 -7.27 27.45 3.73
CA LEU A 238 -6.37 26.69 2.87
C LEU A 238 -6.77 26.75 1.40
N ILE A 239 -8.06 26.71 1.06
CA ILE A 239 -8.55 26.89 -0.31
C ILE A 239 -8.05 28.22 -0.87
N ARG A 240 -8.26 29.31 -0.13
CA ARG A 240 -7.80 30.65 -0.53
C ARG A 240 -6.29 30.72 -0.68
N ASP A 241 -5.55 30.18 0.28
CA ASP A 241 -4.10 30.26 0.31
C ASP A 241 -3.47 29.42 -0.83
N GLN A 242 -4.03 28.25 -1.15
CA GLN A 242 -3.56 27.43 -2.27
C GLN A 242 -3.94 28.04 -3.62
N ALA A 243 -5.14 28.62 -3.74
CA ALA A 243 -5.56 29.35 -4.93
C ALA A 243 -4.62 30.55 -5.20
N ALA A 244 -4.25 31.30 -4.17
CA ALA A 244 -3.26 32.38 -4.28
C ALA A 244 -1.88 31.90 -4.73
N ARG A 245 -1.52 30.64 -4.43
CA ARG A 245 -0.32 29.95 -4.91
C ARG A 245 -0.51 29.30 -6.29
N GLY A 246 -1.60 29.59 -6.99
CA GLY A 246 -1.88 29.14 -8.35
C GLY A 246 -2.40 27.70 -8.45
N ALA A 247 -2.96 27.14 -7.38
CA ALA A 247 -3.71 25.88 -7.50
C ALA A 247 -5.03 26.15 -8.23
N LYS A 248 -5.46 25.19 -9.06
CA LYS A 248 -6.81 25.13 -9.65
C LYS A 248 -7.64 24.02 -9.06
N VAL A 249 -7.00 22.98 -8.52
CA VAL A 249 -7.68 21.87 -7.83
C VAL A 249 -7.02 21.66 -6.49
N VAL A 250 -7.80 21.75 -5.41
CA VAL A 250 -7.37 21.52 -4.03
C VAL A 250 -8.02 20.26 -3.52
N VAL A 251 -7.21 19.25 -3.20
CA VAL A 251 -7.66 17.96 -2.68
C VAL A 251 -7.38 17.89 -1.19
N PHE A 252 -8.41 17.72 -0.38
CA PHE A 252 -8.30 17.45 1.05
C PHE A 252 -8.31 15.95 1.35
N PRO A 253 -7.87 15.53 2.54
CA PRO A 253 -7.84 14.12 2.91
C PRO A 253 -9.22 13.45 2.96
N GLU A 254 -9.18 12.12 3.02
CA GLU A 254 -10.33 11.27 3.31
C GLU A 254 -10.96 11.59 4.67
N SER A 255 -12.29 11.49 4.76
CA SER A 255 -13.11 11.75 5.96
C SER A 255 -12.72 13.02 6.75
N ILE A 256 -12.22 14.06 6.08
CA ILE A 256 -11.76 15.31 6.71
C ILE A 256 -12.89 16.17 7.28
N ILE A 257 -14.15 15.85 6.97
CA ILE A 257 -15.31 16.46 7.64
C ILE A 257 -16.06 15.46 8.53
N GLY A 258 -15.54 14.24 8.71
CA GLY A 258 -16.16 13.21 9.54
C GLY A 258 -17.41 12.61 8.91
N THR A 259 -18.34 12.15 9.77
CA THR A 259 -19.64 11.64 9.33
C THR A 259 -20.56 12.80 9.02
N TYR A 260 -20.96 12.88 7.77
CA TYR A 260 -21.79 13.91 7.18
C TYR A 260 -23.28 13.63 7.40
N ASP A 261 -24.02 14.67 7.75
CA ASP A 261 -25.48 14.68 7.80
C ASP A 261 -26.05 15.71 6.78
N PRO A 262 -27.15 15.40 6.06
CA PRO A 262 -27.76 16.35 5.12
C PRO A 262 -28.13 17.71 5.70
N SER A 263 -28.33 17.83 7.01
CA SER A 263 -28.54 19.12 7.67
C SER A 263 -27.32 20.06 7.62
N GLU A 264 -26.13 19.53 7.33
CA GLU A 264 -24.87 20.27 7.24
C GLU A 264 -24.63 20.88 5.84
N ASP A 265 -25.44 20.53 4.83
CA ASP A 265 -25.28 20.98 3.44
C ASP A 265 -25.23 22.50 3.31
N GLY A 266 -26.10 23.21 4.04
CA GLY A 266 -26.13 24.67 4.00
C GLY A 266 -24.82 25.30 4.49
N VAL A 267 -24.17 24.69 5.48
CA VAL A 267 -22.89 25.17 6.01
C VAL A 267 -21.76 24.83 5.04
N LEU A 268 -21.76 23.65 4.44
CA LEU A 268 -20.78 23.26 3.41
C LEU A 268 -20.86 24.15 2.17
N GLU A 269 -22.07 24.50 1.74
CA GLU A 269 -22.30 25.44 0.63
C GLU A 269 -21.71 26.83 0.95
N ILE A 270 -22.00 27.37 2.14
CA ILE A 270 -21.50 28.69 2.55
C ILE A 270 -19.97 28.68 2.75
N MET A 271 -19.42 27.62 3.34
CA MET A 271 -18.02 27.62 3.76
C MET A 271 -17.05 27.16 2.67
N LEU A 272 -17.44 26.18 1.86
CA LEU A 272 -16.56 25.53 0.90
C LEU A 272 -16.95 25.83 -0.54
N LYS A 273 -18.23 25.72 -0.93
CA LYS A 273 -18.66 25.98 -2.31
C LYS A 273 -18.49 27.45 -2.69
N GLN A 274 -18.88 28.38 -1.82
CA GLN A 274 -18.61 29.82 -2.05
C GLN A 274 -17.11 30.13 -2.07
N ALA A 275 -16.30 29.43 -1.27
CA ALA A 275 -14.85 29.61 -1.28
C ALA A 275 -14.23 29.12 -2.59
N ALA A 276 -14.68 27.97 -3.10
CA ALA A 276 -14.32 27.45 -4.41
C ALA A 276 -14.68 28.45 -5.52
N GLU A 277 -15.88 29.01 -5.50
CA GLU A 277 -16.37 29.99 -6.47
C GLU A 277 -15.56 31.31 -6.43
N GLN A 278 -15.40 31.89 -5.24
CA GLN A 278 -14.68 33.17 -5.04
C GLN A 278 -13.22 33.09 -5.48
N ASN A 279 -12.57 31.94 -5.22
CA ASN A 279 -11.17 31.72 -5.55
C ASN A 279 -10.97 31.07 -6.92
N LYS A 280 -12.04 30.69 -7.62
CA LYS A 280 -12.01 30.07 -8.95
C LYS A 280 -11.22 28.76 -8.99
N VAL A 281 -11.44 27.91 -7.99
CA VAL A 281 -10.75 26.63 -7.81
C VAL A 281 -11.73 25.51 -7.55
N SER A 282 -11.45 24.31 -8.08
CA SER A 282 -12.17 23.10 -7.71
C SER A 282 -11.65 22.56 -6.38
N VAL A 283 -12.54 22.00 -5.57
CA VAL A 283 -12.22 21.47 -4.23
C VAL A 283 -12.76 20.06 -4.09
N VAL A 284 -11.92 19.13 -3.63
CA VAL A 284 -12.33 17.75 -3.30
C VAL A 284 -12.07 17.50 -1.83
N PHE A 285 -13.01 16.90 -1.11
CA PHE A 285 -12.86 16.59 0.31
C PHE A 285 -13.61 15.33 0.70
N GLY A 286 -13.04 14.55 1.62
CA GLY A 286 -13.63 13.30 2.09
C GLY A 286 -14.63 13.45 3.23
N ALA A 287 -15.64 12.61 3.25
CA ALA A 287 -16.67 12.50 4.29
C ALA A 287 -17.16 11.05 4.40
N ASN A 288 -17.87 10.72 5.47
CA ASN A 288 -18.63 9.46 5.56
C ASN A 288 -20.12 9.76 5.50
N ALA A 289 -20.89 9.05 4.68
CA ALA A 289 -22.33 9.27 4.53
C ALA A 289 -23.10 7.96 4.73
N MET A 290 -24.31 8.06 5.28
CA MET A 290 -25.26 6.95 5.26
C MET A 290 -25.94 6.88 3.89
N THR A 291 -25.97 5.71 3.30
CA THR A 291 -26.63 5.41 2.02
C THR A 291 -27.65 4.28 2.21
N ASP A 292 -28.48 4.02 1.19
CA ASP A 292 -29.44 2.91 1.23
C ASP A 292 -28.78 1.53 1.36
N GLU A 293 -27.51 1.40 0.93
CA GLU A 293 -26.75 0.14 0.96
C GLU A 293 -25.95 -0.04 2.27
N GLY A 294 -25.80 1.02 3.06
CA GLY A 294 -24.95 1.04 4.26
C GLY A 294 -24.18 2.36 4.40
N MET A 295 -23.11 2.34 5.19
CA MET A 295 -22.20 3.49 5.24
C MET A 295 -21.37 3.57 3.96
N ALA A 296 -21.02 4.77 3.52
CA ALA A 296 -20.12 4.98 2.41
C ALA A 296 -19.06 6.00 2.82
N ASN A 297 -17.81 5.71 2.44
CA ASN A 297 -16.72 6.66 2.54
C ASN A 297 -16.67 7.39 1.19
N ILE A 298 -17.07 8.65 1.22
CA ILE A 298 -17.34 9.45 0.04
C ILE A 298 -16.30 10.56 -0.09
N ALA A 299 -16.06 11.00 -1.31
CA ALA A 299 -15.53 12.31 -1.58
C ALA A 299 -16.60 13.15 -2.27
N ARG A 300 -16.74 14.40 -1.81
CA ARG A 300 -17.49 15.42 -2.51
C ARG A 300 -16.52 16.29 -3.29
N GLU A 301 -16.95 16.64 -4.48
CA GLU A 301 -16.25 17.53 -5.38
C GLU A 301 -17.12 18.75 -5.61
N TYR A 302 -16.52 19.91 -5.44
CA TYR A 302 -17.02 21.19 -5.91
C TYR A 302 -16.15 21.63 -7.09
N GLU A 303 -16.62 21.34 -8.31
CA GLU A 303 -15.92 21.68 -9.54
C GLU A 303 -16.21 23.13 -9.92
N TYR A 304 -15.18 23.96 -10.01
CA TYR A 304 -15.32 25.32 -10.52
C TYR A 304 -15.25 25.34 -12.04
N THR A 305 -16.27 25.94 -12.67
CA THR A 305 -16.35 26.21 -14.10
C THR A 305 -16.79 27.66 -14.34
N PRO A 306 -16.67 28.20 -15.58
CA PRO A 306 -17.11 29.57 -15.87
C PRO A 306 -18.61 29.83 -15.65
N ASP A 307 -19.43 28.79 -15.64
CA ASP A 307 -20.89 28.83 -15.41
C ASP A 307 -21.30 28.62 -13.95
N GLY A 308 -20.37 28.30 -13.05
CA GLY A 308 -20.62 28.19 -11.61
C GLY A 308 -19.79 27.13 -10.93
N VAL A 309 -20.24 26.68 -9.75
CA VAL A 309 -19.66 25.53 -9.06
C VAL A 309 -20.64 24.36 -9.12
N HIS A 310 -20.22 23.28 -9.78
CA HIS A 310 -20.97 22.04 -9.90
C HIS A 310 -20.55 21.06 -8.82
N GLU A 311 -21.50 20.26 -8.36
CA GLU A 311 -21.24 19.27 -7.33
C GLU A 311 -21.29 17.85 -7.90
N LEU A 312 -20.28 17.05 -7.55
CA LEU A 312 -20.26 15.63 -7.77
C LEU A 312 -19.90 14.89 -6.48
N GLN A 313 -20.37 13.65 -6.36
CA GLN A 313 -20.02 12.76 -5.26
C GLN A 313 -19.62 11.40 -5.79
N PHE A 314 -18.60 10.81 -5.19
CA PHE A 314 -18.15 9.45 -5.47
C PHE A 314 -17.67 8.79 -4.18
N GLN A 315 -17.47 7.47 -4.21
CA GLN A 315 -17.19 6.69 -3.01
C GLN A 315 -16.06 5.68 -3.21
N ALA A 316 -15.43 5.30 -2.10
CA ALA A 316 -14.48 4.19 -2.04
C ALA A 316 -15.14 2.88 -2.49
N ARG A 317 -14.37 2.05 -3.20
CA ARG A 317 -14.73 0.71 -3.66
C ARG A 317 -14.38 -0.35 -2.65
N GLN A 318 -13.34 -0.16 -1.87
CA GLN A 318 -12.95 -1.08 -0.81
C GLN A 318 -12.39 -0.32 0.37
N THR A 319 -13.11 -0.40 1.49
CA THR A 319 -12.67 0.12 2.78
C THR A 319 -11.96 -0.97 3.59
N VAL A 320 -11.48 -0.64 4.79
CA VAL A 320 -10.68 -1.58 5.60
C VAL A 320 -11.50 -2.85 5.90
N PRO A 321 -11.02 -4.05 5.52
CA PRO A 321 -11.74 -5.29 5.76
C PRO A 321 -12.02 -5.53 7.25
N ILE A 322 -13.18 -6.11 7.55
CA ILE A 322 -13.70 -6.42 8.90
C ILE A 322 -14.06 -5.16 9.71
N ALA A 323 -13.24 -4.11 9.64
CA ALA A 323 -13.43 -2.86 10.37
C ALA A 323 -14.57 -2.03 9.78
N GLU A 324 -14.56 -1.85 8.46
CA GLU A 324 -15.52 -1.03 7.72
C GLU A 324 -16.28 -1.89 6.72
N TRP A 325 -15.56 -2.66 5.89
CA TRP A 325 -16.18 -3.65 5.01
C TRP A 325 -16.36 -4.98 5.75
N ASN A 326 -17.59 -5.27 6.16
CA ASN A 326 -17.95 -6.52 6.82
C ASN A 326 -19.20 -7.11 6.17
N PRO A 327 -19.06 -8.08 5.23
CA PRO A 327 -20.20 -8.65 4.52
C PRO A 327 -21.13 -9.50 5.42
N LEU A 328 -20.76 -9.71 6.69
CA LEU A 328 -21.59 -10.41 7.68
C LEU A 328 -22.39 -9.43 8.57
N SER A 329 -22.13 -8.13 8.48
CA SER A 329 -22.88 -7.08 9.17
C SER A 329 -23.96 -6.50 8.24
N ARG A 330 -25.02 -5.91 8.81
CA ARG A 330 -25.98 -5.09 8.04
C ARG A 330 -25.56 -3.62 7.92
N TYR A 331 -24.72 -3.15 8.85
CA TYR A 331 -24.16 -1.81 8.84
C TYR A 331 -22.67 -1.94 8.57
N HIS A 332 -22.30 -1.76 7.30
CA HIS A 332 -20.92 -1.81 6.84
C HIS A 332 -20.78 -0.91 5.62
N TYR A 333 -19.56 -0.83 5.09
CA TYR A 333 -19.23 -0.14 3.86
C TYR A 333 -19.18 -1.16 2.72
N PRO A 334 -20.18 -1.22 1.81
CA PRO A 334 -20.20 -2.21 0.73
C PRO A 334 -19.03 -2.04 -0.26
N ALA A 335 -18.61 -3.16 -0.85
CA ALA A 335 -17.49 -3.15 -1.79
C ALA A 335 -17.97 -3.08 -3.26
N HIS A 336 -17.27 -2.29 -4.07
CA HIS A 336 -17.58 -2.02 -5.48
C HIS A 336 -16.37 -2.29 -6.38
N TRP A 337 -15.79 -3.49 -6.31
CA TRP A 337 -14.52 -3.86 -6.98
C TRP A 337 -14.44 -3.64 -8.50
N PHE A 338 -15.58 -3.40 -9.17
CA PHE A 338 -15.65 -3.19 -10.62
C PHE A 338 -16.15 -1.78 -10.98
N SER A 339 -16.18 -0.84 -10.04
CA SER A 339 -16.39 0.57 -10.35
C SER A 339 -15.05 1.25 -10.68
N SER A 340 -15.08 2.36 -11.42
CA SER A 340 -13.86 2.97 -11.94
C SER A 340 -13.10 3.80 -10.91
N GLY A 341 -13.77 4.48 -9.97
CA GLY A 341 -13.12 5.50 -9.13
C GLY A 341 -12.37 6.60 -9.91
N VAL A 342 -12.66 6.76 -11.21
CA VAL A 342 -12.10 7.84 -12.05
C VAL A 342 -13.17 8.91 -12.20
N MET A 343 -12.83 10.14 -11.81
CA MET A 343 -13.76 11.27 -11.82
C MET A 343 -13.22 12.41 -12.70
N PRO A 344 -14.07 13.05 -13.51
CA PRO A 344 -13.69 14.22 -14.27
C PRO A 344 -13.63 15.43 -13.35
N ILE A 345 -12.47 16.11 -13.30
CA ILE A 345 -12.31 17.31 -12.50
C ILE A 345 -11.22 18.21 -13.09
N GLY A 346 -11.53 19.50 -13.24
CA GLY A 346 -10.59 20.47 -13.81
C GLY A 346 -10.17 20.08 -15.24
N GLY A 347 -11.08 19.45 -15.99
CA GLY A 347 -10.84 18.97 -17.36
C GLY A 347 -9.92 17.75 -17.50
N ARG A 348 -9.65 17.03 -16.40
CA ARG A 348 -8.81 15.81 -16.38
C ARG A 348 -9.56 14.65 -15.74
N GLY A 349 -9.31 13.42 -16.18
CA GLY A 349 -9.79 12.22 -15.51
C GLY A 349 -8.85 11.82 -14.38
N ALA A 350 -9.26 11.97 -13.13
CA ALA A 350 -8.45 11.62 -11.96
C ALA A 350 -8.90 10.30 -11.34
N LEU A 351 -7.97 9.36 -11.19
CA LEU A 351 -8.20 8.13 -10.41
C LEU A 351 -8.01 8.45 -8.93
N PHE A 352 -9.09 8.42 -8.17
CA PHE A 352 -9.05 8.57 -6.72
C PHE A 352 -8.85 7.20 -6.06
N LEU A 353 -7.93 7.16 -5.09
CA LEU A 353 -7.65 6.00 -4.22
C LEU A 353 -7.87 6.44 -2.77
N PHE A 354 -8.80 5.77 -2.09
CA PHE A 354 -9.17 6.04 -0.71
C PHE A 354 -8.40 5.11 0.21
N CYS A 355 -7.48 5.67 0.99
CA CYS A 355 -6.77 4.99 2.08
C CYS A 355 -6.35 3.55 1.77
N TYR A 356 -7.15 2.57 2.20
CA TYR A 356 -6.89 1.15 1.99
C TYR A 356 -6.77 0.73 0.51
N GLU A 357 -7.46 1.40 -0.40
CA GLU A 357 -7.40 1.16 -1.85
C GLU A 357 -5.99 1.37 -2.43
N GLU A 358 -5.16 2.20 -1.79
CA GLU A 358 -3.76 2.40 -2.19
C GLU A 358 -2.98 1.08 -2.20
N PHE A 359 -3.38 0.10 -1.39
CA PHE A 359 -2.75 -1.21 -1.34
C PHE A 359 -3.22 -2.19 -2.41
N LEU A 360 -4.34 -1.90 -3.09
CA LEU A 360 -5.10 -2.87 -3.88
C LEU A 360 -4.80 -2.73 -5.37
N PRO A 361 -4.02 -3.65 -5.98
CA PRO A 361 -3.65 -3.48 -7.38
C PRO A 361 -4.82 -3.68 -8.32
N TRP A 362 -5.81 -4.51 -7.96
CA TRP A 362 -6.95 -4.74 -8.84
C TRP A 362 -7.71 -3.45 -9.17
N GLU A 363 -8.01 -2.63 -8.16
CA GLU A 363 -8.77 -1.40 -8.36
C GLU A 363 -8.00 -0.44 -9.25
N VAL A 364 -6.70 -0.28 -9.00
CA VAL A 364 -5.84 0.58 -9.82
C VAL A 364 -5.75 0.08 -11.26
N LEU A 365 -5.46 -1.21 -11.46
CA LEU A 365 -5.31 -1.80 -12.79
C LEU A 365 -6.63 -1.81 -13.57
N TYR A 366 -7.73 -2.16 -12.92
CA TYR A 366 -9.06 -2.16 -13.51
C TYR A 366 -9.42 -0.76 -14.01
N SER A 367 -9.26 0.26 -13.16
CA SER A 367 -9.56 1.65 -13.50
C SER A 367 -8.69 2.19 -14.61
N ILE A 368 -7.37 1.96 -14.57
CA ILE A 368 -6.47 2.41 -15.63
C ILE A 368 -6.77 1.71 -16.95
N GLY A 369 -7.07 0.41 -16.92
CA GLY A 369 -7.43 -0.36 -18.11
C GLY A 369 -8.74 0.11 -18.75
N ARG A 370 -9.70 0.53 -17.92
CA ARG A 370 -11.04 0.91 -18.36
C ARG A 370 -11.14 2.37 -18.79
N GLU A 371 -10.66 3.29 -17.97
CA GLU A 371 -10.93 4.73 -18.13
C GLU A 371 -9.71 5.56 -18.55
N LYS A 372 -8.48 5.02 -18.44
CA LYS A 372 -7.22 5.70 -18.82
C LYS A 372 -7.08 7.10 -18.18
N PRO A 373 -6.98 7.19 -16.84
CA PRO A 373 -6.89 8.45 -16.14
C PRO A 373 -5.60 9.23 -16.48
N ASP A 374 -5.65 10.55 -16.28
CA ASP A 374 -4.55 11.48 -16.51
C ASP A 374 -3.65 11.68 -15.27
N LEU A 375 -4.12 11.25 -14.10
CA LEU A 375 -3.40 11.30 -12.82
C LEU A 375 -4.02 10.35 -11.79
N ILE A 376 -3.26 10.09 -10.74
CA ILE A 376 -3.72 9.39 -9.54
C ILE A 376 -3.76 10.38 -8.37
N VAL A 377 -4.82 10.31 -7.57
CA VAL A 377 -5.03 11.11 -6.37
C VAL A 377 -5.24 10.16 -5.19
N ALA A 378 -4.31 10.15 -4.24
CA ALA A 378 -4.44 9.40 -2.99
C ALA A 378 -5.02 10.31 -1.91
N MET A 379 -6.14 9.89 -1.31
CA MET A 379 -6.80 10.57 -0.20
C MET A 379 -6.85 9.61 0.99
N SER A 380 -6.26 10.01 2.12
CA SER A 380 -6.06 9.05 3.22
C SER A 380 -6.22 9.68 4.59
N ASN A 381 -6.91 8.98 5.50
CA ASN A 381 -7.10 9.41 6.87
C ASN A 381 -6.29 8.53 7.84
N LEU A 382 -5.09 8.99 8.18
CA LEU A 382 -4.05 8.21 8.86
C LEU A 382 -3.74 8.71 10.28
N TRP A 383 -4.60 9.55 10.87
CA TRP A 383 -4.40 10.07 12.24
C TRP A 383 -4.25 8.97 13.30
N TRP A 384 -4.88 7.81 13.08
CA TRP A 384 -4.88 6.66 14.00
C TRP A 384 -3.60 5.81 13.89
N THR A 385 -2.79 6.05 12.85
CA THR A 385 -1.54 5.34 12.53
C THR A 385 -0.31 6.19 12.84
N LYS A 386 -0.49 7.30 13.55
CA LYS A 386 0.59 8.20 13.94
C LYS A 386 1.69 7.44 14.68
N GLY A 387 2.92 7.53 14.16
CA GLY A 387 4.09 6.84 14.71
C GLY A 387 4.25 5.39 14.26
N THR A 388 3.38 4.87 13.38
CA THR A 388 3.59 3.59 12.68
C THR A 388 4.27 3.83 11.32
N GLY A 389 4.65 2.73 10.65
CA GLY A 389 5.21 2.78 9.29
C GLY A 389 4.14 2.87 8.19
N GLU A 390 2.86 2.88 8.54
CA GLU A 390 1.75 2.79 7.59
C GLU A 390 1.66 3.95 6.60
N PRO A 391 1.80 5.23 7.01
CA PRO A 391 1.69 6.34 6.05
C PRO A 391 2.73 6.28 4.93
N VAL A 392 3.96 5.87 5.28
CA VAL A 392 5.03 5.69 4.30
C VAL A 392 4.74 4.48 3.43
N LEU A 393 4.42 3.34 4.04
CA LEU A 393 4.10 2.10 3.36
C LEU A 393 2.97 2.33 2.33
N GLN A 394 1.87 2.95 2.72
CA GLN A 394 0.68 3.16 1.89
C GLN A 394 0.98 4.00 0.65
N HIS A 395 1.57 5.19 0.80
CA HIS A 395 1.85 6.06 -0.34
C HIS A 395 2.90 5.48 -1.30
N ARG A 396 3.82 4.63 -0.80
CA ARG A 396 4.78 3.93 -1.67
C ARG A 396 4.11 2.94 -2.61
N TYR A 397 2.98 2.34 -2.23
CA TYR A 397 2.21 1.50 -3.16
C TYR A 397 1.64 2.34 -4.30
N THR A 398 0.99 3.45 -3.97
CA THR A 398 0.43 4.37 -4.95
C THR A 398 1.50 4.96 -5.87
N GLU A 399 2.65 5.35 -5.32
CA GLU A 399 3.80 5.83 -6.08
C GLU A 399 4.28 4.76 -7.06
N GLY A 400 4.32 3.49 -6.64
CA GLY A 400 4.65 2.37 -7.51
C GLY A 400 3.73 2.30 -8.73
N TYR A 401 2.41 2.38 -8.53
CA TYR A 401 1.47 2.38 -9.65
C TYR A 401 1.62 3.63 -10.54
N ALA A 402 1.77 4.81 -9.95
CA ALA A 402 1.99 6.05 -10.67
C ALA A 402 3.24 5.98 -11.55
N LYS A 403 4.37 5.49 -11.01
CA LYS A 403 5.61 5.28 -11.76
C LYS A 403 5.43 4.28 -12.88
N LEU A 404 4.80 3.13 -12.62
CA LEU A 404 4.57 2.08 -13.61
C LEU A 404 3.85 2.64 -14.84
N PHE A 405 2.77 3.39 -14.63
CA PHE A 405 1.94 3.92 -15.71
C PHE A 405 2.38 5.30 -16.23
N GLY A 406 3.37 5.92 -15.60
CA GLY A 406 3.85 7.26 -15.94
C GLY A 406 2.80 8.34 -15.65
N LEU A 407 2.00 8.15 -14.59
CA LEU A 407 0.95 9.07 -14.19
C LEU A 407 1.46 10.01 -13.08
N PRO A 408 1.11 11.31 -13.11
CA PRO A 408 1.32 12.19 -11.98
C PRO A 408 0.55 11.71 -10.74
N LEU A 409 1.10 11.98 -9.57
CA LEU A 409 0.52 11.60 -8.28
C LEU A 409 0.33 12.84 -7.40
N VAL A 410 -0.86 12.96 -6.82
CA VAL A 410 -1.20 13.94 -5.78
C VAL A 410 -1.61 13.17 -4.52
N VAL A 411 -1.05 13.52 -3.37
CA VAL A 411 -1.33 12.87 -2.09
C VAL A 411 -1.90 13.90 -1.10
N ALA A 412 -3.05 13.57 -0.50
CA ALA A 412 -3.70 14.35 0.54
C ALA A 412 -3.95 13.47 1.77
N THR A 413 -3.26 13.76 2.88
CA THR A 413 -3.25 12.89 4.07
C THR A 413 -3.57 13.65 5.34
N ASN A 414 -4.48 13.17 6.17
CA ASN A 414 -4.64 13.63 7.56
C ASN A 414 -3.82 12.72 8.49
N ARG A 415 -2.93 13.28 9.32
CA ARG A 415 -1.93 12.55 10.12
C ARG A 415 -2.03 12.79 11.63
#